data_AF-A0A835X3L9-F1
#
_entry.id   AF-A0A835X3L9-F1
#
_cell.length_a   1.000
_cell.length_b   1.000
_cell.length_c   1.000
_cell.angle_alpha   90.00
_cell.angle_beta   90.00
_cell.angle_gamma   90.00
#
_symmetry.space_group_name_H-M   'P 1'
#
loop_
_entity.id
_entity.type
_entity.pdbx_description
1 polymer ?
#
loop_
_entity_poly.entity_id
_entity_poly.type
_entity_poly.pdbx_seq_one_letter_code
_entity_poly.pdbx_strand_id
1 'polypeptide(L)'
;MKPTKVRNFQIYRASYATKGKQLGCPLTKELRKKYRKRSIRVIIGDTVKVLRGEYRGIDGKVAKILTNDRKLTIEGIKKEESKGEKFDIFIPTYNVIITDLNLDDHWRKTKLQGKKPKTTPKEAKKDKLEEKSPEQDLTKKEIKNKKIPRKKSDEIKKIEPKNVTQAQPQKNKKGDGT
;
A
#
# COMPACT_ATOMS: atom_id res chain seq x y z
N MET A 1 3.70 9.69 40.71
CA MET A 1 4.72 9.79 39.63
C MET A 1 4.88 11.26 39.26
N LYS A 2 6.11 11.82 39.25
CA LYS A 2 6.32 13.26 38.98
C LYS A 2 6.13 13.58 37.48
N PRO A 3 5.17 14.46 37.08
CA PRO A 3 4.88 14.76 35.67
C PRO A 3 6.10 15.19 34.85
N THR A 4 6.97 16.02 35.43
CA THR A 4 8.20 16.51 34.81
C THR A 4 9.12 15.37 34.36
N LYS A 5 9.29 14.34 35.20
CA LYS A 5 10.12 13.17 34.88
C LYS A 5 9.54 12.38 33.71
N VAL A 6 8.22 12.26 33.65
CA VAL A 6 7.50 11.57 32.57
C VAL A 6 7.67 12.31 31.24
N ARG A 7 7.41 13.61 31.25
CA ARG A 7 7.53 14.47 30.06
C ARG A 7 8.95 14.45 29.51
N ASN A 8 9.95 14.54 30.41
CA ASN A 8 11.35 14.49 30.01
C ASN A 8 11.73 13.16 29.37
N PHE A 9 11.25 12.05 29.91
CA PHE A 9 11.52 10.72 29.34
C PHE A 9 10.79 10.47 28.01
N GLN A 10 9.56 10.99 27.86
CA GLN A 10 8.74 10.76 26.68
C GLN A 10 8.99 11.73 25.52
N ILE A 11 9.47 12.94 25.79
CA ILE A 11 9.61 13.99 24.77
C ILE A 11 11.10 14.28 24.52
N TYR A 12 11.79 14.81 25.53
CA TYR A 12 13.14 15.36 25.34
C TYR A 12 14.24 14.28 25.27
N ARG A 13 14.17 13.26 26.15
CA ARG A 13 15.16 12.17 26.24
C ARG A 13 14.65 10.86 25.62
N ALA A 14 13.63 10.93 24.76
CA ALA A 14 13.00 9.74 24.20
C ALA A 14 13.92 9.04 23.19
N SER A 15 14.06 7.72 23.36
CA SER A 15 14.75 6.86 22.38
C SER A 15 13.98 6.78 21.06
N TYR A 16 14.67 6.42 19.97
CA TYR A 16 14.05 6.24 18.65
C TYR A 16 12.92 5.20 18.65
N ALA A 17 13.05 4.14 19.45
CA ALA A 17 11.99 3.14 19.62
C ALA A 17 10.72 3.75 20.21
N THR A 18 10.87 4.62 21.23
CA THR A 18 9.75 5.34 21.84
C THR A 18 9.13 6.33 20.87
N LYS A 19 9.94 7.14 20.19
CA LYS A 19 9.46 8.07 19.14
C LYS A 19 8.70 7.34 18.03
N GLY A 20 9.20 6.16 17.62
CA GLY A 20 8.53 5.30 16.64
C GLY A 20 7.15 4.80 17.09
N LYS A 21 6.97 4.50 18.39
CA LYS A 21 5.65 4.14 18.95
C LYS A 21 4.69 5.34 18.98
N GLN A 22 5.21 6.54 19.23
CA GLN A 22 4.41 7.76 19.29
C GLN A 22 3.89 8.23 17.91
N LEU A 23 4.49 7.76 16.81
CA LEU A 23 4.01 7.96 15.44
C LEU A 23 2.82 7.02 15.06
N GLY A 24 2.19 6.38 16.04
CA GLY A 24 1.03 5.53 15.81
C GLY A 24 -0.22 6.34 15.49
N CYS A 25 -0.90 6.01 14.40
CA CYS A 25 -2.21 6.56 14.03
C CYS A 25 -3.32 5.50 14.17
N PRO A 26 -4.55 5.90 14.52
CA PRO A 26 -5.70 5.03 14.47
C PRO A 26 -6.01 4.56 13.05
N LEU A 27 -6.47 3.31 12.92
CA LEU A 27 -7.01 2.77 11.69
C LEU A 27 -8.51 3.07 11.55
N THR A 28 -9.04 3.15 10.33
CA THR A 28 -10.48 3.14 10.03
C THR A 28 -11.17 1.86 10.53
N LYS A 29 -12.49 1.92 10.73
CA LYS A 29 -13.29 0.78 11.22
C LYS A 29 -13.15 -0.46 10.35
N GLU A 30 -13.02 -0.29 9.03
CA GLU A 30 -12.82 -1.36 8.06
C GLU A 30 -11.47 -2.07 8.25
N LEU A 31 -10.38 -1.30 8.28
CA LEU A 31 -9.05 -1.83 8.56
C LEU A 31 -8.94 -2.46 9.95
N ARG A 32 -9.63 -1.92 10.95
CA ARG A 32 -9.71 -2.51 12.30
C ARG A 32 -10.35 -3.89 12.27
N LYS A 33 -11.43 -4.09 11.50
CA LYS A 33 -12.07 -5.40 11.36
C LYS A 33 -11.13 -6.39 10.65
N LYS A 34 -10.47 -5.95 9.58
CA LYS A 34 -9.56 -6.79 8.77
C LYS A 34 -8.34 -7.27 9.55
N TYR A 35 -7.67 -6.37 10.26
CA TYR A 35 -6.39 -6.66 10.92
C TYR A 35 -6.49 -6.81 12.44
N ARG A 36 -7.65 -6.58 13.04
CA ARG A 36 -7.91 -6.64 14.49
C ARG A 36 -6.96 -5.77 15.32
N LYS A 37 -6.45 -4.68 14.74
CA LYS A 37 -5.59 -3.69 15.42
C LYS A 37 -6.23 -2.33 15.45
N ARG A 38 -6.05 -1.59 16.55
CA ARG A 38 -6.59 -0.25 16.73
C ARG A 38 -5.76 0.83 16.02
N SER A 39 -4.44 0.69 16.05
CA SER A 39 -3.48 1.65 15.50
C SER A 39 -2.22 0.97 14.98
N ILE A 40 -1.51 1.67 14.11
CA ILE A 40 -0.19 1.29 13.58
C ILE A 40 0.65 2.55 13.33
N ARG A 41 1.98 2.39 13.31
CA ARG A 41 2.90 3.45 12.90
C ARG A 41 2.64 3.81 11.43
N VAL A 42 2.54 5.11 11.16
CA VAL A 42 2.44 5.65 9.80
C VAL A 42 3.76 5.50 9.06
N ILE A 43 3.69 5.18 7.78
CA ILE A 43 4.82 5.15 6.85
C ILE A 43 4.51 6.06 5.66
N ILE A 44 5.56 6.50 4.98
CA ILE A 44 5.47 7.24 3.72
C ILE A 44 4.67 6.39 2.70
N GLY A 45 3.72 7.01 2.02
CA GLY A 45 2.84 6.34 1.06
C GLY A 45 1.56 5.73 1.66
N ASP A 46 1.33 5.80 2.97
CA ASP A 46 -0.01 5.51 3.53
C ASP A 46 -1.01 6.58 3.10
N THR A 47 -2.27 6.20 2.88
CA THR A 47 -3.36 7.16 2.70
C THR A 47 -3.98 7.47 4.04
N VAL A 48 -4.14 8.76 4.31
CA VAL A 48 -4.60 9.25 5.58
C VAL A 48 -5.66 10.34 5.41
N LYS A 49 -6.57 10.42 6.38
CA LYS A 49 -7.62 11.43 6.47
C LYS A 49 -7.46 12.26 7.74
N VAL A 50 -7.57 13.57 7.62
CA VAL A 50 -7.46 14.49 8.76
C VAL A 50 -8.79 14.56 9.51
N LEU A 51 -8.74 14.36 10.83
CA LEU A 51 -9.91 14.37 11.71
C LEU A 51 -10.16 15.71 12.39
N ARG A 52 -9.10 16.45 12.72
CA ARG A 52 -9.14 17.68 13.54
C ARG A 52 -8.27 18.77 12.92
N GLY A 53 -8.62 20.03 13.20
CA GLY A 53 -7.91 21.21 12.71
C GLY A 53 -8.54 21.80 11.44
N GLU A 54 -7.84 22.75 10.84
CA GLU A 54 -8.27 23.50 9.66
C GLU A 54 -8.50 22.59 8.44
N TYR A 55 -7.59 21.64 8.22
CA TYR A 55 -7.62 20.71 7.08
C TYR A 55 -8.52 19.48 7.29
N ARG A 56 -9.51 19.56 8.19
CA ARG A 56 -10.39 18.45 8.53
C ARG A 56 -11.18 17.98 7.30
N GLY A 57 -11.26 16.67 7.11
CA GLY A 57 -12.04 16.06 6.03
C GLY A 57 -11.22 15.77 4.78
N ILE A 58 -10.06 16.42 4.61
CA ILE A 58 -9.13 16.19 3.50
C ILE A 58 -8.41 14.86 3.72
N ASP A 59 -8.32 14.09 2.65
CA ASP A 59 -7.56 12.86 2.52
C ASP A 59 -6.39 13.04 1.55
N GLY A 60 -5.32 12.28 1.79
CA GLY A 60 -4.14 12.31 0.94
C GLY A 60 -3.08 11.31 1.39
N LYS A 61 -2.05 11.15 0.56
CA LYS A 61 -0.92 10.27 0.89
C LYS A 61 0.07 10.98 1.80
N VAL A 62 0.76 10.21 2.62
CA VAL A 62 1.82 10.73 3.50
C VAL A 62 3.11 10.90 2.70
N ALA A 63 3.60 12.14 2.60
CA ALA A 63 4.83 12.46 1.88
C ALA A 63 6.07 12.38 2.80
N LYS A 64 6.06 13.08 3.93
CA LYS A 64 7.20 13.16 4.86
C LYS A 64 6.75 12.94 6.30
N ILE A 65 7.65 12.38 7.11
CA ILE A 65 7.40 12.11 8.53
C ILE A 65 8.53 12.72 9.36
N LEU A 66 8.17 13.62 10.28
CA LEU A 66 9.07 14.15 11.29
C LEU A 66 8.96 13.33 12.57
N THR A 67 9.96 12.49 12.81
CA THR A 67 9.99 11.58 13.98
C THR A 67 10.21 12.31 15.31
N ASN A 68 10.87 13.47 15.30
CA ASN A 68 11.13 14.25 16.51
C ASN A 68 9.84 14.88 17.07
N ASP A 69 9.04 15.48 16.19
CA ASP A 69 7.84 16.23 16.60
C ASP A 69 6.54 15.43 16.51
N ARG A 70 6.61 14.20 15.98
CA ARG A 70 5.46 13.32 15.71
C ARG A 70 4.47 13.95 14.74
N LYS A 71 4.99 14.62 13.71
CA LYS A 71 4.19 15.24 12.66
C LYS A 71 4.46 14.59 11.32
N LEU A 72 3.50 14.71 10.41
CA LEU A 72 3.58 14.23 9.04
C LEU A 72 3.09 15.32 8.08
N THR A 73 3.53 15.25 6.84
CA THR A 73 2.98 16.06 5.75
C THR A 73 2.10 15.18 4.87
N ILE A 74 0.99 15.74 4.42
CA ILE A 74 0.03 15.06 3.54
C ILE A 74 0.08 15.73 2.19
N GLU A 75 0.17 14.93 1.13
CA GLU A 75 0.08 15.42 -0.25
C GLU A 75 -1.27 16.12 -0.46
N GLY A 76 -1.22 17.30 -1.07
CA GLY A 76 -2.40 18.16 -1.28
C GLY A 76 -2.65 19.18 -0.17
N ILE A 77 -2.07 19.02 1.02
CA ILE A 77 -2.16 20.02 2.09
C ILE A 77 -0.91 20.89 2.09
N LYS A 78 -0.99 22.02 1.39
CA LYS A 78 0.04 23.05 1.34
C LYS A 78 -0.55 24.41 1.69
N LYS A 79 0.26 25.26 2.31
CA LYS A 79 -0.08 26.66 2.54
C LYS A 79 0.77 27.52 1.62
N GLU A 80 0.16 28.58 1.12
CA GLU A 80 0.81 29.56 0.26
C GLU A 80 1.32 30.71 1.12
N GLU A 81 2.58 31.09 0.89
CA GLU A 81 3.16 32.28 1.49
C GLU A 81 2.79 33.53 0.66
N SER A 82 2.91 34.73 1.23
CA SER A 82 2.57 35.97 0.53
C SER A 82 3.36 36.19 -0.78
N LYS A 83 4.48 35.48 -0.96
CA LYS A 83 5.32 35.51 -2.17
C LYS A 83 4.90 34.47 -3.24
N GLY A 84 3.85 33.67 -2.97
CA GLY A 84 3.34 32.61 -3.87
C GLY A 84 4.01 31.25 -3.72
N GLU A 85 5.04 31.13 -2.88
CA GLU A 85 5.69 29.85 -2.60
C GLU A 85 4.78 28.94 -1.77
N LYS A 86 4.72 27.65 -2.12
CA LYS A 86 3.87 26.65 -1.44
C LYS A 86 4.71 25.79 -0.51
N PHE A 87 4.41 25.83 0.78
CA PHE A 87 5.08 25.03 1.79
C PHE A 87 4.19 23.89 2.32
N ASP A 88 4.83 22.77 2.65
CA ASP A 88 4.17 21.61 3.23
C ASP A 88 3.79 21.89 4.69
N ILE A 89 2.58 21.50 5.09
CA ILE A 89 2.09 21.70 6.46
C ILE A 89 2.28 20.43 7.28
N PHE A 90 2.85 20.60 8.47
CA PHE A 90 3.07 19.50 9.39
C PHE A 90 1.87 19.29 10.31
N ILE A 91 1.19 18.17 10.12
CA ILE A 91 0.03 17.75 10.90
C ILE A 91 0.46 16.68 11.91
N PRO A 92 0.06 16.77 13.19
CA PRO A 92 0.38 15.75 14.18
C PRO A 92 -0.36 14.43 13.91
N THR A 93 0.31 13.30 14.17
CA THR A 93 -0.22 11.95 13.92
C THR A 93 -1.56 11.68 14.61
N TYR A 94 -1.76 12.17 15.84
CA TYR A 94 -2.98 11.93 16.61
C TYR A 94 -4.24 12.62 16.04
N ASN A 95 -4.07 13.57 15.11
CA ASN A 95 -5.18 14.26 14.43
C ASN A 95 -5.61 13.58 13.12
N VAL A 96 -5.05 12.41 12.82
CA VAL A 96 -5.17 11.75 11.52
C VAL A 96 -5.64 10.31 11.71
N ILE A 97 -6.41 9.79 10.75
CA ILE A 97 -6.80 8.38 10.68
C ILE A 97 -6.26 7.77 9.38
N ILE A 98 -5.72 6.57 9.45
CA ILE A 98 -5.26 5.85 8.26
C ILE A 98 -6.48 5.24 7.57
N THR A 99 -6.65 5.53 6.28
CA THR A 99 -7.70 4.96 5.42
C THR A 99 -7.17 3.73 4.69
N ASP A 100 -5.96 3.83 4.13
CA ASP A 100 -5.27 2.76 3.40
C ASP A 100 -3.82 2.61 3.84
N LEU A 101 -3.32 1.39 3.78
CA LEU A 101 -1.99 1.03 4.24
C LEU A 101 -1.09 0.64 3.07
N ASN A 102 0.11 1.19 3.03
CA ASN A 102 1.18 0.62 2.21
C ASN A 102 1.69 -0.68 2.85
N LEU A 103 1.59 -1.81 2.14
CA LEU A 103 1.99 -3.15 2.59
C LEU A 103 3.16 -3.76 1.81
N ASP A 104 3.95 -2.94 1.13
CA ASP A 104 5.13 -3.38 0.37
C ASP A 104 6.16 -4.06 1.30
N ASP A 105 6.30 -3.54 2.53
CA ASP A 105 7.20 -4.06 3.54
C ASP A 105 6.65 -5.37 4.18
N HIS A 106 7.40 -6.46 4.00
CA HIS A 106 7.15 -7.77 4.60
C HIS A 106 7.05 -7.72 6.14
N TRP A 107 7.93 -6.97 6.81
CA TRP A 107 7.94 -6.85 8.27
C TRP A 107 6.69 -6.11 8.75
N ARG A 108 6.26 -5.10 8.01
CA ARG A 108 5.01 -4.38 8.30
C ARG A 108 3.79 -5.28 8.16
N LYS A 109 3.69 -6.03 7.06
CA LYS A 109 2.59 -6.97 6.81
C LYS A 109 2.48 -8.02 7.92
N THR A 110 3.62 -8.60 8.31
CA THR A 110 3.71 -9.56 9.40
C THR A 110 3.27 -8.96 10.74
N LYS A 111 3.77 -7.76 11.07
CA LYS A 111 3.42 -7.04 12.29
C LYS A 111 1.93 -6.70 12.34
N LEU A 112 1.31 -6.39 11.21
CA LEU A 112 -0.12 -6.06 11.13
C LEU A 112 -0.99 -7.31 11.36
N GLN A 113 -0.60 -8.45 10.78
CA GLN A 113 -1.32 -9.73 10.94
C GLN A 113 -1.12 -10.38 12.33
N GLY A 114 -0.12 -9.94 13.11
CA GLY A 114 0.12 -10.44 14.46
C GLY A 114 0.71 -11.85 14.53
N LYS A 115 1.09 -12.43 13.40
CA LYS A 115 1.85 -13.69 13.34
C LYS A 115 3.31 -13.39 13.67
N LYS A 116 3.97 -14.27 14.45
CA LYS A 116 5.42 -14.15 14.70
C LYS A 116 6.15 -14.15 13.34
N PRO A 117 7.12 -13.26 13.10
CA PRO A 117 7.90 -13.31 11.87
C PRO A 117 8.62 -14.65 11.79
N LYS A 118 8.34 -15.43 10.76
CA LYS A 118 9.16 -16.60 10.44
C LYS A 118 10.54 -16.08 10.07
N THR A 119 11.54 -16.46 10.82
CA THR A 119 12.94 -16.13 10.57
C THR A 119 13.32 -16.69 9.19
N THR A 120 13.78 -15.80 8.31
CA THR A 120 14.18 -15.98 6.89
C THR A 120 13.07 -15.82 5.82
N PRO A 121 13.23 -14.84 4.90
CA PRO A 121 12.50 -14.79 3.65
C PRO A 121 13.30 -15.52 2.56
N LYS A 122 13.01 -16.82 2.35
CA LYS A 122 13.36 -17.51 1.11
C LYS A 122 12.14 -18.33 0.66
N GLU A 123 11.59 -17.93 -0.48
CA GLU A 123 10.67 -18.71 -1.32
C GLU A 123 9.44 -19.34 -0.65
N ALA A 124 8.40 -18.53 -0.41
CA ALA A 124 7.01 -19.02 -0.48
C ALA A 124 6.39 -18.50 -1.78
N LYS A 125 6.84 -19.10 -2.89
CA LYS A 125 6.25 -18.97 -4.23
C LYS A 125 4.91 -19.75 -4.24
N LYS A 126 3.93 -19.11 -4.88
CA LYS A 126 2.83 -19.67 -5.68
C LYS A 126 1.56 -20.17 -4.95
N ASP A 127 0.45 -19.52 -5.34
CA ASP A 127 -0.89 -20.10 -5.52
C ASP A 127 -1.73 -20.43 -4.28
N LYS A 128 -2.11 -19.42 -3.48
CA LYS A 128 -3.44 -19.41 -2.80
C LYS A 128 -3.87 -17.96 -2.55
N LEU A 129 -4.60 -17.39 -3.51
CA LEU A 129 -5.66 -16.37 -3.38
C LEU A 129 -5.78 -15.62 -4.72
N GLU A 130 -6.19 -16.35 -5.76
CA GLU A 130 -6.97 -15.74 -6.85
C GLU A 130 -8.45 -15.75 -6.44
N GLU A 131 -9.15 -14.78 -6.99
CA GLU A 131 -10.48 -14.29 -6.62
C GLU A 131 -11.58 -15.34 -6.76
N LYS A 132 -12.47 -15.42 -5.75
CA LYS A 132 -13.84 -15.87 -5.97
C LYS A 132 -14.67 -14.64 -6.32
N SER A 133 -14.85 -14.41 -7.60
CA SER A 133 -15.89 -13.56 -8.18
C SER A 133 -17.12 -14.44 -8.47
N PRO A 134 -18.31 -14.15 -7.93
CA PRO A 134 -19.52 -14.91 -8.20
C PRO A 134 -20.26 -14.33 -9.41
N GLU A 135 -20.03 -14.86 -10.60
CA GLU A 135 -20.88 -14.63 -11.76
C GLU A 135 -20.64 -15.75 -12.78
N GLN A 136 -21.64 -16.65 -12.94
CA GLN A 136 -21.91 -17.58 -14.05
C GLN A 136 -22.49 -18.90 -13.51
N ASP A 137 -23.75 -18.85 -13.06
CA ASP A 137 -24.54 -20.04 -12.69
C ASP A 137 -25.97 -19.91 -13.23
N LEU A 138 -26.10 -19.70 -14.55
CA LEU A 138 -27.34 -19.79 -15.31
C LEU A 138 -27.00 -20.18 -16.75
N THR A 139 -26.78 -21.47 -17.06
CA THR A 139 -26.87 -22.07 -18.44
C THR A 139 -26.45 -23.55 -18.49
N LYS A 140 -26.84 -24.39 -17.52
CA LYS A 140 -26.67 -25.86 -17.61
C LYS A 140 -27.94 -26.68 -17.41
N LYS A 141 -29.12 -26.05 -17.43
CA LYS A 141 -30.43 -26.73 -17.39
C LYS A 141 -31.15 -26.63 -18.72
N GLU A 142 -30.51 -26.99 -19.84
CA GLU A 142 -31.23 -27.07 -21.12
C GLU A 142 -30.48 -27.89 -22.20
N ILE A 143 -30.08 -29.12 -21.87
CA ILE A 143 -29.78 -30.14 -22.91
C ILE A 143 -30.55 -31.41 -22.57
N LYS A 144 -31.88 -31.31 -22.65
CA LYS A 144 -32.82 -32.43 -22.80
C LYS A 144 -33.98 -31.92 -23.66
N ASN A 145 -33.76 -31.74 -24.97
CA ASN A 145 -34.73 -32.12 -26.01
C ASN A 145 -34.30 -31.73 -27.44
N LYS A 146 -34.34 -32.75 -28.33
CA LYS A 146 -34.63 -32.73 -29.79
C LYS A 146 -33.53 -32.40 -30.83
N LYS A 147 -33.02 -33.50 -31.44
CA LYS A 147 -32.90 -33.89 -32.88
C LYS A 147 -32.26 -32.93 -33.95
N ILE A 148 -31.07 -33.35 -34.47
CA ILE A 148 -30.64 -33.69 -35.88
C ILE A 148 -30.92 -32.67 -37.04
N PRO A 149 -30.05 -32.40 -38.08
CA PRO A 149 -29.10 -33.31 -38.77
C PRO A 149 -27.69 -32.81 -39.18
N ARG A 150 -26.93 -33.75 -39.75
CA ARG A 150 -25.53 -33.82 -40.22
C ARG A 150 -25.24 -33.19 -41.60
N LYS A 151 -23.99 -32.73 -41.84
CA LYS A 151 -23.13 -32.87 -43.07
C LYS A 151 -21.69 -32.39 -42.75
N LYS A 152 -20.67 -33.28 -42.73
CA LYS A 152 -19.61 -33.59 -43.75
C LYS A 152 -18.71 -32.38 -44.06
N SER A 153 -17.44 -32.30 -43.61
CA SER A 153 -16.19 -33.02 -43.93
C SER A 153 -15.25 -32.09 -44.72
N ASP A 154 -13.96 -32.06 -44.37
CA ASP A 154 -12.78 -31.95 -45.26
C ASP A 154 -11.65 -31.01 -44.78
N GLU A 155 -10.46 -31.64 -44.69
CA GLU A 155 -9.11 -31.16 -45.03
C GLU A 155 -8.28 -30.21 -44.13
N ILE A 156 -7.40 -30.88 -43.38
CA ILE A 156 -5.95 -30.66 -43.22
C ILE A 156 -5.33 -29.55 -44.09
N LYS A 157 -4.63 -28.60 -43.46
CA LYS A 157 -3.39 -27.99 -44.00
C LYS A 157 -2.45 -27.52 -42.89
N LYS A 158 -1.27 -28.15 -42.87
CA LYS A 158 -0.02 -27.75 -42.20
C LYS A 158 0.46 -26.38 -42.69
N ILE A 159 0.93 -25.52 -41.79
CA ILE A 159 1.96 -24.51 -42.08
C ILE A 159 2.88 -24.38 -40.85
N GLU A 160 4.18 -24.58 -41.08
CA GLU A 160 5.29 -24.50 -40.11
C GLU A 160 5.65 -23.04 -39.75
N PRO A 161 6.28 -22.78 -38.57
CA PRO A 161 6.65 -21.44 -38.14
C PRO A 161 7.95 -20.94 -38.79
N LYS A 162 7.92 -19.72 -39.36
CA LYS A 162 9.12 -18.99 -39.79
C LYS A 162 9.67 -18.13 -38.64
N ASN A 163 10.92 -18.38 -38.29
CA ASN A 163 11.82 -17.56 -37.47
C ASN A 163 11.95 -16.12 -37.99
N VAL A 164 11.97 -15.14 -37.07
CA VAL A 164 12.78 -13.91 -37.20
C VAL A 164 13.33 -13.50 -35.82
N THR A 165 14.57 -13.92 -35.59
CA THR A 165 15.75 -13.18 -35.10
C THR A 165 15.68 -12.23 -33.90
N GLN A 166 16.52 -12.57 -32.92
CA GLN A 166 16.95 -11.81 -31.74
C GLN A 166 17.73 -10.54 -32.12
N ALA A 167 17.43 -9.41 -31.47
CA ALA A 167 18.30 -8.23 -31.45
C ALA A 167 18.66 -7.87 -30.00
N GLN A 168 19.96 -7.85 -29.70
CA GLN A 168 20.54 -7.47 -28.41
C GLN A 168 20.58 -5.94 -28.25
N PRO A 169 20.36 -5.37 -27.05
CA PRO A 169 20.56 -3.94 -26.81
C PRO A 169 22.03 -3.61 -26.52
N GLN A 170 22.58 -2.66 -27.29
CA GLN A 170 23.92 -2.12 -27.13
C GLN A 170 24.04 -1.21 -25.89
N LYS A 171 25.14 -1.39 -25.14
CA LYS A 171 25.57 -0.55 -24.01
C LYS A 171 26.07 0.81 -24.52
N ASN A 172 25.42 1.90 -24.13
CA ASN A 172 25.99 3.24 -24.30
C ASN A 172 27.07 3.51 -23.25
N LYS A 173 28.26 3.86 -23.76
CA LYS A 173 29.46 4.26 -23.04
C LYS A 173 29.31 5.65 -22.42
N LYS A 174 29.97 5.81 -21.28
CA LYS A 174 30.28 7.07 -20.61
C LYS A 174 31.34 7.87 -21.39
N GLY A 175 31.30 9.19 -21.21
CA GLY A 175 32.38 10.17 -21.45
C GLY A 175 32.01 11.24 -22.50
N ASP A 176 32.31 12.53 -22.40
CA ASP A 176 32.92 13.42 -21.40
C ASP A 176 32.72 14.88 -21.90
N GLY A 177 32.94 15.89 -21.05
CA GLY A 177 33.10 17.32 -21.42
C GLY A 177 32.11 18.23 -20.68
N THR A 178 32.48 19.31 -19.98
CA THR A 178 33.71 20.14 -19.90
C THR A 178 33.69 20.86 -18.56
#